data_AF-A0A101WE68-F1
#
_entry.id   AF-A0A101WE68-F1
#
_cell.length_a   1.000
_cell.length_b   1.000
_cell.length_c   1.000
_cell.angle_alpha   90.00
_cell.angle_beta   90.00
_cell.angle_gamma   90.00
#
_symmetry.space_group_name_H-M   'P 1'
#
loop_
_entity.id
_entity.type
_entity.pdbx_description
1 polymer ?
#
loop_
_entity_poly.entity_id
_entity_poly.type
_entity_poly.pdbx_seq_one_letter_code
_entity_poly.pdbx_strand_id
1 'polypeptide(L)'
;MERQKERLVQYRKDKNYEICHIYEEVASGLDDTRRELVKMFRKLNEIDIIVVEYSDRLARFGYTYLEEFAKASGVVIEAVEQKEKKEANEEMVQDLISIVTCFSARLYGARGGRKIKKAFEELEKERQVQKSDENNNESSIN
;
A
#
# COMPACT_ATOMS: atom_id res chain seq x y z
N MET A 1 7.93 8.46 -3.48
CA MET A 1 7.55 9.36 -2.38
C MET A 1 7.42 10.80 -2.84
N GLU A 2 8.46 11.44 -3.41
CA GLU A 2 8.38 12.87 -3.76
C GLU A 2 7.25 13.22 -4.75
N ARG A 3 7.13 12.45 -5.85
CA ARG A 3 6.05 12.62 -6.84
C ARG A 3 4.63 12.46 -6.24
N GLN A 4 4.48 11.60 -5.23
CA GLN A 4 3.19 11.40 -4.56
C GLN A 4 2.81 12.63 -3.75
N LYS A 5 3.76 13.21 -3.00
CA LYS A 5 3.51 14.44 -2.23
C LYS A 5 3.14 15.59 -3.15
N GLU A 6 3.85 15.75 -4.26
CA GLU A 6 3.58 16.80 -5.24
C GLU A 6 2.13 16.70 -5.78
N ARG A 7 1.67 15.49 -6.12
CA ARG A 7 0.28 15.25 -6.53
C ARG A 7 -0.73 15.63 -5.45
N LEU A 8 -0.51 15.21 -4.21
CA LEU A 8 -1.41 15.52 -3.09
C LEU A 8 -1.43 17.02 -2.78
N VAL A 9 -0.28 17.69 -2.84
CA VAL A 9 -0.16 19.14 -2.65
C VAL A 9 -0.90 19.89 -3.74
N GLN A 10 -0.82 19.42 -5.00
CA GLN A 10 -1.54 20.02 -6.11
C GLN A 10 -3.05 19.82 -5.96
N TYR A 11 -3.51 18.59 -5.66
CA TYR A 11 -4.92 18.31 -5.38
C TYR A 11 -5.50 19.21 -4.29
N ARG A 12 -4.74 19.42 -3.21
CA ARG A 12 -5.09 20.33 -2.12
C ARG A 12 -5.21 21.78 -2.58
N LYS A 13 -4.32 22.26 -3.45
CA LYS A 13 -4.42 23.62 -4.01
C LYS A 13 -5.69 23.79 -4.83
N ASP A 14 -6.05 22.79 -5.63
CA ASP A 14 -7.23 22.83 -6.49
C ASP A 14 -8.53 22.82 -5.66
N LYS A 15 -8.53 22.15 -4.49
CA LYS A 15 -9.64 22.11 -3.53
C LYS A 15 -9.63 23.23 -2.49
N ASN A 16 -8.58 24.05 -2.46
CA ASN A 16 -8.38 25.13 -1.50
C ASN A 16 -8.39 24.69 -0.01
N TYR A 17 -7.92 23.47 0.30
CA TYR A 17 -7.77 23.02 1.69
C TYR A 17 -6.57 23.68 2.36
N GLU A 18 -6.38 23.54 3.67
CA GLU A 18 -5.16 23.93 4.38
C GLU A 18 -4.35 22.70 4.78
N ILE A 19 -3.01 22.76 4.71
CA ILE A 19 -2.17 21.65 5.17
C ILE A 19 -1.91 21.86 6.66
N CYS A 20 -2.61 21.07 7.50
CA CYS A 20 -2.31 21.01 8.92
C CYS A 20 -1.05 20.16 9.17
N HIS A 21 -1.00 18.95 8.60
CA HIS A 21 0.04 17.96 8.85
C HIS A 21 0.34 17.13 7.59
N ILE A 22 1.59 16.67 7.47
CA ILE A 22 2.03 15.71 6.44
C ILE A 22 2.61 14.49 7.17
N TYR A 23 2.13 13.30 6.82
CA TYR A 23 2.59 12.03 7.37
C TYR A 23 3.16 11.17 6.25
N GLU A 24 4.35 10.59 6.49
CA GLU A 24 5.06 9.78 5.52
C GLU A 24 5.57 8.51 6.20
N GLU A 25 5.24 7.36 5.63
CA GLU A 25 5.65 6.08 6.20
C GLU A 25 5.92 5.06 5.10
N VAL A 26 6.97 4.27 5.30
CA VAL A 26 7.31 3.14 4.43
C VAL A 26 7.00 1.86 5.20
N ALA A 27 5.77 1.37 5.06
CA ALA A 27 5.27 0.16 5.70
C ALA A 27 4.21 -0.50 4.81
N SER A 28 3.96 -1.80 5.02
CA SER A 28 2.88 -2.50 4.32
C SER A 28 1.53 -1.98 4.80
N GLY A 29 0.53 -1.94 3.90
CA GLY A 29 -0.86 -1.66 4.28
C GLY A 29 -1.49 -2.74 5.16
N LEU A 30 -0.80 -3.86 5.40
CA LEU A 30 -1.14 -4.91 6.36
C LEU A 30 -0.54 -4.69 7.76
N ASP A 31 0.39 -3.74 7.90
CA ASP A 31 1.03 -3.43 9.18
C ASP A 31 0.12 -2.52 10.01
N ASP A 32 -0.38 -3.05 11.12
CA ASP A 32 -1.23 -2.35 12.09
C ASP A 32 -0.42 -1.60 13.17
N THR A 33 0.92 -1.68 13.12
CA THR A 33 1.85 -0.99 14.03
C THR A 33 2.47 0.28 13.45
N ARG A 34 1.94 0.74 12.31
CA ARG A 34 2.30 1.96 11.59
C ARG A 34 2.25 3.19 12.49
N ARG A 35 3.42 3.75 12.81
CA ARG A 35 3.60 4.78 13.84
C ARG A 35 3.06 6.12 13.37
N GLU A 36 3.29 6.48 12.11
CA GLU A 36 2.80 7.75 11.57
C GLU A 36 1.29 7.70 11.38
N LEU A 37 0.75 6.56 10.94
CA LEU A 37 -0.71 6.36 10.89
C LEU A 37 -1.37 6.52 12.26
N VAL A 38 -0.80 5.92 13.31
CA VAL A 38 -1.32 6.06 14.69
C VAL A 38 -1.21 7.51 15.17
N LYS A 39 -0.12 8.23 14.86
CA LYS A 39 0.02 9.65 15.19
C LYS A 39 -1.04 10.50 14.50
N MET A 40 -1.31 10.24 13.22
CA MET A 40 -2.37 10.92 12.46
C MET A 40 -3.73 10.70 13.12
N PHE A 41 -4.09 9.45 13.47
CA PHE A 41 -5.37 9.16 14.11
C PHE A 41 -5.54 9.79 15.50
N ARG A 42 -4.45 10.03 16.23
CA ARG A 42 -4.51 10.74 17.53
C ARG A 42 -4.85 12.22 17.39
N LYS A 43 -4.75 12.78 16.19
CA LYS A 43 -5.03 14.18 15.88
C LYS A 43 -6.26 14.37 15.00
N LEU A 44 -7.16 13.39 14.94
CA LEU A 44 -8.41 13.53 14.17
C LEU A 44 -9.25 14.72 14.61
N ASN A 45 -9.16 15.12 15.88
CA ASN A 45 -9.85 16.29 16.42
C ASN A 45 -9.26 17.64 15.97
N GLU A 46 -8.13 17.64 15.27
CA GLU A 46 -7.44 18.85 14.79
C GLU A 46 -7.59 19.05 13.27
N ILE A 47 -8.28 18.13 12.56
CA ILE A 47 -8.39 18.12 11.10
C ILE A 47 -9.82 17.80 10.66
N ASP A 48 -10.20 18.23 9.45
CA ASP A 48 -11.51 17.92 8.87
C ASP A 48 -11.44 16.83 7.79
N ILE A 49 -10.29 16.73 7.09
CA ILE A 49 -10.13 15.88 5.91
C ILE A 49 -8.76 15.18 5.96
N ILE A 50 -8.76 13.88 5.66
CA ILE A 50 -7.56 13.10 5.37
C ILE A 50 -7.52 12.86 3.87
N VAL A 51 -6.47 13.32 3.21
CA VAL A 51 -6.25 13.10 1.78
C VAL A 51 -5.20 12.01 1.60
N VAL A 52 -5.56 10.94 0.88
CA VAL A 52 -4.65 9.86 0.48
C VAL A 52 -4.64 9.72 -1.02
N GLU A 53 -3.56 9.17 -1.57
CA GLU A 53 -3.48 8.94 -3.02
C GLU A 53 -4.43 7.82 -3.45
N TYR A 54 -4.39 6.68 -2.74
CA TYR A 54 -5.23 5.50 -2.95
C TYR A 54 -5.71 4.97 -1.59
N SER A 55 -6.85 4.29 -1.54
CA SER A 55 -7.39 3.71 -0.30
C SER A 55 -6.45 2.66 0.34
N ASP A 56 -5.74 1.90 -0.48
CA ASP A 56 -4.81 0.85 -0.03
C ASP A 56 -3.52 1.39 0.61
N ARG A 57 -3.17 2.67 0.36
CA ARG A 57 -2.10 3.39 1.07
C ARG A 57 -2.48 3.62 2.53
N LEU A 58 -3.78 3.81 2.80
CA LEU A 58 -4.27 3.90 4.17
C LEU A 58 -4.35 2.52 4.81
N ALA A 59 -4.98 1.53 4.16
CA ALA A 59 -5.00 0.16 4.66
C ALA A 59 -5.40 -0.83 3.56
N ARG A 60 -4.75 -2.00 3.54
CA ARG A 60 -5.09 -3.10 2.63
C ARG A 60 -6.37 -3.84 3.04
N PHE A 61 -6.58 -3.96 4.35
CA PHE A 61 -7.82 -4.47 4.93
C PHE A 61 -8.34 -3.51 5.98
N GLY A 62 -9.65 -3.56 6.22
CA GLY A 62 -10.27 -2.73 7.26
C GLY A 62 -10.33 -1.24 6.93
N TYR A 63 -10.09 -0.85 5.66
CA TYR A 63 -10.28 0.53 5.21
C TYR A 63 -11.67 1.05 5.60
N THR A 64 -12.72 0.27 5.37
CA THR A 64 -14.10 0.64 5.76
C THR A 64 -14.22 0.91 7.27
N TYR A 65 -13.55 0.14 8.13
CA TYR A 65 -13.57 0.40 9.57
C TYR A 65 -12.83 1.69 9.93
N LEU A 66 -11.70 1.97 9.28
CA LEU A 66 -10.96 3.22 9.49
C LEU A 66 -11.74 4.43 8.98
N GLU A 67 -12.44 4.27 7.86
CA GLU A 67 -13.31 5.30 7.29
C GLU A 67 -14.47 5.61 8.22
N GLU A 68 -15.18 4.60 8.73
CA GLU A 68 -16.25 4.79 9.72
C GLU A 68 -15.73 5.38 11.03
N PHE A 69 -14.53 4.99 11.48
CA PHE A 69 -13.89 5.56 12.65
C PHE A 69 -13.54 7.04 12.48
N ALA A 70 -13.00 7.43 11.32
CA ALA A 70 -12.73 8.82 10.99
C ALA A 70 -14.02 9.64 10.90
N LYS A 71 -15.05 9.11 10.22
CA LYS A 71 -16.38 9.72 10.12
C LYS A 71 -17.02 9.97 11.49
N ALA A 72 -16.88 9.02 12.42
CA ALA A 72 -17.36 9.18 13.79
C ALA A 72 -16.68 10.35 14.53
N SER A 73 -15.48 10.74 14.11
CA SER A 73 -14.75 11.92 14.61
C SER A 73 -15.02 13.19 13.79
N GLY A 74 -15.95 13.15 12.82
CA GLY A 74 -16.25 14.26 11.92
C GLY A 74 -15.28 14.42 10.75
N VAL A 75 -14.36 13.46 10.55
CA VAL A 75 -13.30 13.54 9.54
C VAL A 75 -13.66 12.73 8.30
N VAL A 76 -13.48 13.33 7.12
CA VAL A 76 -13.70 12.65 5.83
C VAL A 76 -12.37 12.14 5.27
N ILE A 77 -12.33 10.91 4.78
CA ILE A 77 -11.18 10.36 4.06
C ILE A 77 -11.45 10.46 2.55
N GLU A 78 -10.56 11.15 1.83
CA GLU A 78 -10.63 11.31 0.38
C GLU A 78 -9.45 10.62 -0.31
N ALA A 79 -9.74 9.75 -1.26
CA ALA A 79 -8.74 9.15 -2.15
C ALA A 79 -8.68 9.92 -3.48
N VAL A 80 -7.50 10.43 -3.83
CA VAL A 80 -7.31 11.31 -5.01
C VAL A 80 -7.44 10.55 -6.32
N GLU A 81 -7.01 9.28 -6.37
CA GLU A 81 -6.90 8.55 -7.62
C GLU A 81 -7.42 7.11 -7.46
N GLN A 82 -7.95 6.55 -8.55
CA GLN A 82 -8.29 5.12 -8.62
C GLN A 82 -7.11 4.41 -9.27
N LYS A 83 -6.44 3.56 -8.50
CA LYS A 83 -5.19 2.88 -8.88
C LYS A 83 -5.28 2.23 -10.26
N GLU A 84 -4.27 2.44 -11.11
CA GLU A 84 -4.16 1.67 -12.35
C GLU A 84 -4.02 0.17 -12.04
N LYS A 85 -4.84 -0.66 -12.69
CA LYS A 85 -4.97 -2.10 -12.40
C LYS A 85 -3.65 -2.90 -12.47
N LYS A 86 -2.64 -2.41 -13.19
CA LYS A 86 -1.36 -3.12 -13.38
C LYS A 86 -0.47 -3.09 -12.14
N GLU A 87 -0.24 -1.93 -11.53
CA GLU A 87 0.55 -1.81 -10.30
C GLU A 87 -0.17 -2.45 -9.10
N ALA A 88 -1.50 -2.47 -9.13
CA ALA A 88 -2.30 -3.16 -8.13
C ALA A 88 -1.96 -4.66 -8.02
N ASN A 89 -1.69 -5.35 -9.13
CA ASN A 89 -1.47 -6.80 -9.13
C ASN A 89 -0.18 -7.23 -8.42
N GLU A 90 0.93 -6.54 -8.65
CA GLU A 90 2.22 -6.88 -8.01
C GLU A 90 2.17 -6.63 -6.50
N GLU A 91 1.64 -5.48 -6.11
CA GLU A 91 1.42 -5.15 -4.71
C GLU A 91 0.46 -6.17 -4.05
N MET A 92 -0.62 -6.60 -4.71
CA MET A 92 -1.52 -7.65 -4.23
C MET A 92 -0.85 -9.00 -4.01
N VAL A 93 0.02 -9.43 -4.92
CA VAL A 93 0.80 -10.67 -4.79
C VAL A 93 1.74 -10.59 -3.58
N GLN A 94 2.44 -9.48 -3.40
CA GLN A 94 3.37 -9.30 -2.28
C GLN A 94 2.67 -9.36 -0.90
N ASP A 95 1.45 -8.84 -0.83
CA ASP A 95 0.64 -8.95 0.38
C ASP A 95 0.19 -10.38 0.65
N LEU A 96 -0.25 -11.11 -0.38
CA LEU A 96 -0.63 -12.51 -0.23
C LEU A 96 0.57 -13.34 0.27
N ILE A 97 1.75 -13.14 -0.31
CA ILE A 97 3.00 -13.77 0.14
C ILE A 97 3.25 -13.45 1.61
N SER A 98 3.08 -12.19 2.01
CA SER A 98 3.27 -11.74 3.40
C SER A 98 2.29 -12.44 4.37
N ILE A 99 1.02 -12.55 3.99
CA ILE A 99 -0.02 -13.24 4.76
C ILE A 99 0.34 -14.73 4.92
N VAL A 100 0.58 -15.44 3.82
CA VAL A 100 0.90 -16.88 3.83
C VAL A 100 2.19 -17.14 4.62
N THR A 101 3.19 -16.27 4.49
CA THR A 101 4.45 -16.34 5.25
C THR A 101 4.20 -16.21 6.74
N CYS A 102 3.37 -15.24 7.16
CA CYS A 102 3.00 -15.03 8.56
C CYS A 102 2.28 -16.25 9.15
N PHE A 103 1.26 -16.77 8.46
CA PHE A 103 0.56 -17.99 8.88
C PHE A 103 1.49 -19.19 8.94
N SER A 104 2.39 -19.35 7.96
CA SER A 104 3.35 -20.44 7.92
C SER A 104 4.38 -20.34 9.05
N ALA A 105 4.80 -19.12 9.43
CA ALA A 105 5.65 -18.90 10.59
C ALA A 105 4.94 -19.26 11.92
N ARG A 106 3.64 -19.00 12.02
CA ARG A 106 2.82 -19.37 13.18
C ARG A 106 2.58 -20.88 13.28
N LEU A 107 2.26 -21.54 12.16
CA LEU A 107 1.95 -22.97 12.12
C LEU A 107 3.19 -23.86 12.22
N TYR A 108 4.27 -23.50 11.52
CA TYR A 108 5.45 -24.35 11.35
C TYR A 108 6.73 -23.74 11.96
N GLY A 109 6.56 -22.68 12.75
CA GLY A 109 7.67 -21.91 13.32
C GLY A 109 8.42 -21.07 12.29
N ALA A 110 9.37 -20.25 12.76
CA ALA A 110 10.12 -19.32 11.94
C ALA A 110 10.86 -19.97 10.74
N ARG A 111 11.21 -21.26 10.84
CA ARG A 111 11.81 -22.02 9.74
C ARG A 111 10.82 -22.28 8.60
N GLY A 112 9.56 -22.59 8.91
CA GLY A 112 8.52 -22.80 7.90
C GLY A 112 8.16 -21.52 7.15
N GLY A 113 8.00 -20.40 7.87
CA GLY A 113 7.79 -19.09 7.24
C GLY A 113 8.93 -18.72 6.27
N ARG A 114 10.20 -18.92 6.67
CA ARG A 114 11.36 -18.65 5.79
C ARG A 114 11.38 -19.52 4.54
N LYS A 115 10.98 -20.80 4.63
CA LYS A 115 10.90 -21.69 3.46
C LYS A 115 9.88 -21.21 2.45
N ILE A 116 8.70 -20.84 2.93
CA ILE A 116 7.62 -20.34 2.08
C ILE A 116 8.01 -19.04 1.40
N LYS A 117 8.58 -18.09 2.15
CA LYS A 117 9.07 -16.83 1.57
C LYS A 117 10.09 -17.06 0.46
N LYS A 118 11.09 -17.93 0.69
CA LYS A 118 12.09 -18.29 -0.32
C LYS A 118 11.48 -18.93 -1.57
N ALA A 119 10.53 -19.85 -1.40
CA ALA A 119 9.86 -20.48 -2.53
C ALA A 119 9.15 -19.44 -3.42
N PHE A 120 8.49 -18.45 -2.80
CA PHE A 120 7.88 -17.36 -3.56
C PHE A 120 8.92 -16.45 -4.25
N GLU A 121 10.04 -16.11 -3.59
CA GLU A 121 11.13 -15.34 -4.19
C GLU A 121 11.77 -16.06 -5.40
N GLU A 122 11.88 -17.39 -5.35
CA GLU A 122 12.38 -18.21 -6.46
C GLU A 122 11.40 -18.21 -7.65
N LEU A 123 10.10 -18.40 -7.39
CA LEU A 123 9.06 -18.34 -8.42
C LEU A 123 8.98 -16.96 -9.10
N GLU A 124 9.18 -15.86 -8.35
CA GLU A 124 9.21 -14.52 -8.94
C GLU A 124 10.41 -14.32 -9.87
N LYS A 125 11.58 -14.87 -9.52
CA LYS A 125 12.78 -14.82 -10.39
C LYS A 125 12.55 -15.61 -11.68
N GLU A 126 12.00 -16.81 -11.60
CA GLU A 126 11.69 -17.63 -12.78
C GLU A 126 10.73 -16.91 -13.72
N ARG A 127 9.72 -16.23 -13.18
CA ARG A 127 8.73 -15.46 -13.95
C ARG A 127 9.35 -14.23 -14.64
N GLN A 128 10.33 -13.59 -14.01
CA GLN A 128 11.04 -12.45 -14.60
C GLN A 128 11.96 -12.90 -15.75
N VAL A 129 12.63 -14.04 -15.61
CA VAL A 129 13.48 -14.64 -16.66
C VAL A 129 12.65 -14.99 -17.90
N GLN A 130 11.47 -15.60 -17.71
CA GLN A 130 10.56 -15.92 -18.82
C GLN A 130 10.06 -14.68 -19.58
N LYS A 131 9.73 -13.59 -18.88
CA LYS A 131 9.32 -12.32 -19.51
C LYS A 131 10.45 -11.64 -20.29
N SER A 132 11.70 -11.75 -19.83
CA SER A 132 12.86 -11.23 -20.56
C SER A 132 13.15 -12.03 -21.84
N ASP A 133 12.94 -13.35 -21.81
CA ASP A 133 13.12 -14.20 -22.99
C ASP A 133 12.03 -13.97 -24.05
N GLU A 134 10.78 -13.73 -23.63
CA GLU A 134 9.67 -13.36 -24.55
C GLU A 134 9.88 -12.00 -25.21
N ASN A 135 10.29 -10.97 -24.45
CA ASN A 135 10.54 -9.63 -25.00
C ASN A 135 11.73 -9.60 -25.97
N ASN A 136 12.80 -10.37 -25.69
CA ASN A 136 13.96 -10.46 -26.58
C ASN A 136 13.61 -11.13 -27.92
N ASN A 137 12.71 -12.12 -27.90
CA ASN A 137 12.23 -12.79 -29.11
C ASN A 137 11.36 -11.88 -29.98
N GLU A 138 10.48 -11.06 -29.40
CA GLU A 138 9.65 -10.12 -30.17
C GLU A 138 10.49 -9.00 -30.82
N SER A 139 11.55 -8.51 -30.15
CA SER A 139 12.46 -7.50 -30.71
C SER A 139 13.42 -8.03 -31.78
N SER A 140 13.53 -9.35 -31.95
CA SER A 140 14.36 -9.97 -33.00
C SER A 140 13.59 -10.24 -34.31
N ILE A 141 12.27 -9.99 -34.32
CA ILE A 141 11.38 -10.26 -35.45
C ILE A 141 11.03 -8.97 -36.24
N ASN A 142 11.39 -7.78 -35.74
CA ASN A 142 11.21 -6.49 -36.43
C ASN A 142 12.52 -5.91 -36.98
#